data_AF-A0A1C3W2V7-F1
#
_entry.id   AF-A0A1C3W2V7-F1
#
_cell.length_a   1.000
_cell.length_b   1.000
_cell.length_c   1.000
_cell.angle_alpha   90.00
_cell.angle_beta   90.00
_cell.angle_gamma   90.00
#
_symmetry.space_group_name_H-M   'P 1'
#
loop_
_entity.id
_entity.type
_entity.pdbx_description
1 polymer ?
#
loop_
_entity_poly.entity_id
_entity_poly.type
_entity_poly.pdbx_seq_one_letter_code
_entity_poly.pdbx_strand_id
1 'polypeptide(L)'
;MNIWHGASFHLLLSALVLFSPTFVAAAEQRMDCYGFEAMDDNPLAVRLYEIKPGDRVEFQCPEKSVFCKKGAFLLPGDQVAVSRVDGNRACAEYLSPAKQSYDDKTAGWLPLARLAQISPAPNWLGRWGDSDTAIVAKAQGDKIRVDATANLQFGNGEQGGAFAALIDGRQSQVAFGYEPGVDRRPEKLLPYQDKNVPGLCQVRMAQLGRYLVVGDNHMCGGINVSFSRVYRRTDEKAPAEKAGTPKSTTVQKQADAVRPSYKACLDKSGGVTVTMRNCAGAELEYQDDRLNRAYRTLRAKLKQPSAIQLRDEQRGWIAERDQQCAVDKDGGTAALVVVDDCLVQTTSKRATELEGRLPR
;
A
#
# COMPACT_ATOMS: atom_id res chain seq x y z
N MET A 1 -53.82 30.79 74.21
CA MET A 1 -52.84 29.75 74.65
C MET A 1 -53.14 28.46 73.90
N ASN A 2 -52.08 27.78 73.45
CA ASN A 2 -52.00 26.45 72.80
C ASN A 2 -52.54 26.41 71.35
N ILE A 3 -51.69 26.62 70.33
CA ILE A 3 -50.72 25.69 69.69
C ILE A 3 -51.40 24.42 69.14
N TRP A 4 -51.53 24.36 67.81
CA TRP A 4 -51.68 23.12 67.03
C TRP A 4 -50.69 23.17 65.86
N HIS A 5 -49.79 22.19 65.81
CA HIS A 5 -48.87 21.94 64.71
C HIS A 5 -49.51 20.98 63.71
N GLY A 6 -49.34 21.24 62.41
CA GLY A 6 -49.80 20.37 61.33
C GLY A 6 -49.08 20.63 60.02
N ALA A 7 -47.93 19.98 59.89
CA ALA A 7 -47.07 19.77 58.72
C ALA A 7 -47.55 20.27 57.34
N SER A 8 -46.76 21.17 56.73
CA SER A 8 -46.76 21.40 55.27
C SER A 8 -45.46 20.81 54.68
N PHE A 9 -45.61 19.72 53.92
CA PHE A 9 -44.53 19.10 53.15
C PHE A 9 -44.32 19.92 51.87
N HIS A 10 -43.27 20.76 51.83
CA HIS A 10 -42.84 21.41 50.59
C HIS A 10 -41.98 20.43 49.77
N LEU A 11 -42.54 19.92 48.67
CA LEU A 11 -41.80 19.24 47.60
C LEU A 11 -41.01 20.29 46.81
N LEU A 12 -39.71 20.40 47.08
CA LEU A 12 -38.75 21.10 46.22
C LEU A 12 -38.40 20.20 45.02
N LEU A 13 -38.92 20.54 43.84
CA LEU A 13 -38.45 19.98 42.56
C LEU A 13 -37.07 20.58 42.24
N SER A 14 -36.01 19.84 42.56
CA SER A 14 -34.65 20.15 42.09
C SER A 14 -34.49 19.69 40.64
N ALA A 15 -34.57 20.61 39.69
CA ALA A 15 -34.22 20.35 38.29
C ALA A 15 -32.70 20.24 38.14
N LEU A 16 -32.17 19.00 38.16
CA LEU A 16 -30.79 18.70 37.75
C LEU A 16 -30.71 18.79 36.22
N VAL A 17 -30.15 19.88 35.71
CA VAL A 17 -29.70 19.98 34.32
C VAL A 17 -28.43 19.13 34.20
N LEU A 18 -28.58 17.89 33.74
CA LEU A 18 -27.47 17.04 33.34
C LEU A 18 -26.84 17.63 32.08
N PHE A 19 -25.71 18.30 32.24
CA PHE A 19 -24.81 18.61 31.14
C PHE A 19 -24.26 17.29 30.59
N SER A 20 -24.84 16.81 29.49
CA SER A 20 -24.28 15.71 28.71
C SER A 20 -22.92 16.16 28.17
N PRO A 21 -21.81 15.45 28.43
CA PRO A 21 -20.56 15.77 27.79
C PRO A 21 -20.74 15.53 26.29
N THR A 22 -20.42 16.55 25.50
CA THR A 22 -20.29 16.48 24.05
C THR A 22 -19.45 15.26 23.69
N PHE A 23 -19.99 14.37 22.86
CA PHE A 23 -19.21 13.33 22.19
C PHE A 23 -18.08 14.01 21.42
N VAL A 24 -16.88 14.04 22.01
CA VAL A 24 -15.66 14.25 21.24
C VAL A 24 -15.59 13.03 20.34
N ALA A 25 -15.76 13.24 19.03
CA ALA A 25 -15.44 12.23 18.05
C ALA A 25 -13.99 11.80 18.31
N ALA A 26 -13.80 10.58 18.79
CA ALA A 26 -12.48 9.99 18.90
C ALA A 26 -11.94 9.93 17.47
N ALA A 27 -11.03 10.85 17.12
CA ALA A 27 -10.20 10.69 15.95
C ALA A 27 -9.49 9.36 16.14
N GLU A 28 -9.83 8.38 15.30
CA GLU A 28 -9.30 7.04 15.37
C GLU A 28 -7.77 7.14 15.22
N GLN A 29 -7.06 7.04 16.33
CA GLN A 29 -5.63 7.25 16.39
C GLN A 29 -4.99 6.02 15.74
N ARG A 30 -4.70 6.10 14.43
CA ARG A 30 -3.98 5.03 13.72
C ARG A 30 -2.62 4.85 14.36
N MET A 31 -2.48 3.75 15.10
CA MET A 31 -1.24 3.45 15.82
C MET A 31 -0.10 3.05 14.89
N ASP A 32 -0.40 2.40 13.76
CA ASP A 32 0.61 1.87 12.84
C ASP A 32 0.83 2.77 11.61
N CYS A 33 2.07 2.75 11.13
CA CYS A 33 2.48 3.41 9.89
C CYS A 33 3.04 2.40 8.90
N TYR A 34 2.27 2.11 7.85
CA TYR A 34 2.67 1.26 6.73
C TYR A 34 3.09 2.09 5.48
N GLY A 35 3.22 3.41 5.64
CA GLY A 35 3.54 4.36 4.57
C GLY A 35 2.29 5.02 4.01
N PHE A 36 2.31 5.35 2.71
CA PHE A 36 1.15 5.90 2.01
C PHE A 36 0.11 4.81 1.70
N GLU A 37 -1.13 5.02 2.13
CA GLU A 37 -2.26 4.10 1.95
C GLU A 37 -3.40 4.84 1.21
N ALA A 38 -3.55 4.66 -0.10
CA ALA A 38 -4.42 5.54 -0.90
C ALA A 38 -5.93 5.48 -0.59
N MET A 39 -6.40 4.42 0.08
CA MET A 39 -7.77 4.35 0.59
C MET A 39 -8.03 5.36 1.70
N ASP A 40 -6.97 5.75 2.42
CA ASP A 40 -7.06 6.47 3.68
C ASP A 40 -6.33 7.81 3.65
N ASP A 41 -5.25 7.89 2.88
CA ASP A 41 -4.42 9.05 2.72
C ASP A 41 -4.79 9.80 1.45
N ASN A 42 -4.86 11.12 1.55
CA ASN A 42 -4.96 11.97 0.37
C ASN A 42 -3.57 12.07 -0.31
N PRO A 43 -3.38 11.61 -1.57
CA PRO A 43 -2.10 11.72 -2.27
C PRO A 43 -1.61 13.16 -2.40
N LEU A 44 -2.51 14.15 -2.45
CA LEU A 44 -2.18 15.57 -2.51
C LEU A 44 -1.81 16.17 -1.13
N ALA A 45 -2.05 15.43 -0.04
CA ALA A 45 -1.62 15.82 1.31
C ALA A 45 -0.19 15.35 1.62
N VAL A 46 0.37 14.42 0.83
CA VAL A 46 1.73 13.93 1.03
C VAL A 46 2.75 15.07 0.84
N ARG A 47 3.78 15.09 1.68
CA ARG A 47 4.85 16.11 1.65
C ARG A 47 6.22 15.45 1.64
N LEU A 48 7.19 16.13 1.04
CA LEU A 48 8.59 15.71 1.05
C LEU A 48 9.28 16.23 2.30
N TYR A 49 9.98 15.36 3.00
CA TYR A 49 10.84 15.71 4.11
C TYR A 49 12.25 15.18 3.88
N GLU A 50 13.22 15.87 4.45
CA GLU A 50 14.62 15.45 4.46
C GLU A 50 15.08 15.21 5.91
N ILE A 51 15.93 14.21 6.11
CA ILE A 51 16.56 13.97 7.41
C ILE A 51 17.57 15.09 7.70
N LYS A 52 17.35 15.80 8.80
CA LYS A 52 18.24 16.88 9.26
C LYS A 52 19.66 16.36 9.57
N PRO A 53 20.69 17.22 9.52
CA PRO A 53 22.03 16.90 9.99
C PRO A 53 22.04 16.28 11.40
N GLY A 54 22.92 15.29 11.62
CA GLY A 54 23.08 14.59 12.89
C GLY A 54 23.31 13.09 12.71
N ASP A 55 23.03 12.30 13.76
CA ASP A 55 23.13 10.84 13.71
C ASP A 55 22.04 10.21 12.82
N ARG A 56 22.21 8.94 12.48
CA ARG A 56 21.17 8.16 11.79
C ARG A 56 19.83 8.19 12.55
N VAL A 57 18.73 8.10 11.82
CA VAL A 57 17.37 8.06 12.38
C VAL A 57 16.76 6.70 12.09
N GLU A 58 16.39 5.95 13.13
CA GLU A 58 15.75 4.65 12.98
C GLU A 58 14.24 4.80 12.78
N PHE A 59 13.69 3.96 11.90
CA PHE A 59 12.25 3.78 11.78
C PHE A 59 11.71 3.06 13.01
N GLN A 60 10.63 3.58 13.56
CA GLN A 60 9.76 2.79 14.43
C GLN A 60 8.86 1.94 13.53
N CYS A 61 9.37 0.74 13.20
CA CYS A 61 8.67 -0.20 12.34
C CYS A 61 7.45 -0.80 13.06
N PRO A 62 6.30 -0.95 12.37
CA PRO A 62 5.21 -1.78 12.87
C PRO A 62 5.68 -3.20 13.14
N GLU A 63 5.21 -3.84 14.23
CA GLU A 63 5.72 -5.15 14.70
C GLU A 63 5.70 -6.26 13.64
N LYS A 64 4.82 -6.16 12.65
CA LYS A 64 4.59 -7.17 11.60
C LYS A 64 4.88 -6.64 10.19
N SER A 65 5.61 -5.54 10.08
CA SER A 65 5.95 -4.97 8.79
C SER A 65 6.88 -5.90 7.99
N VAL A 66 6.58 -6.09 6.72
CA VAL A 66 7.37 -6.91 5.78
C VAL A 66 8.39 -6.07 5.00
N PHE A 67 8.18 -4.75 4.95
CA PHE A 67 9.05 -3.77 4.30
C PHE A 67 9.87 -2.93 5.29
N CYS A 68 9.53 -2.94 6.58
CA CYS A 68 10.30 -2.28 7.65
C CYS A 68 10.79 -3.30 8.66
N LYS A 69 12.11 -3.48 8.72
CA LYS A 69 12.76 -4.40 9.67
C LYS A 69 13.35 -3.60 10.83
N LYS A 70 13.37 -4.19 12.03
CA LYS A 70 14.00 -3.59 13.22
C LYS A 70 15.43 -3.13 12.88
N GLY A 71 15.74 -1.88 13.23
CA GLY A 71 17.02 -1.25 12.93
C GLY A 71 17.13 -0.70 11.50
N ALA A 72 16.06 -0.66 10.71
CA ALA A 72 16.03 0.13 9.49
C ALA A 72 16.22 1.62 9.84
N PHE A 73 17.10 2.30 9.13
CA PHE A 73 17.48 3.67 9.42
C PHE A 73 17.67 4.49 8.16
N LEU A 74 17.67 5.81 8.35
CA LEU A 74 18.01 6.81 7.35
C LEU A 74 19.19 7.65 7.81
N LEU A 75 19.95 8.15 6.85
CA LEU A 75 21.08 9.04 7.05
C LEU A 75 20.65 10.50 6.80
N PRO A 76 21.39 11.50 7.32
CA PRO A 76 21.18 12.89 6.97
C PRO A 76 21.15 13.11 5.46
N GLY A 77 20.22 13.93 4.98
CA GLY A 77 20.00 14.17 3.55
C GLY A 77 19.12 13.12 2.86
N ASP A 78 18.82 11.98 3.48
CA ASP A 78 17.80 11.07 2.93
C ASP A 78 16.44 11.79 2.91
N GLN A 79 15.74 11.63 1.80
CA GLN A 79 14.43 12.23 1.59
C GLN A 79 13.34 11.16 1.67
N VAL A 80 12.22 11.48 2.34
CA VAL A 80 11.07 10.60 2.58
C VAL A 80 9.75 11.28 2.20
N ALA A 81 8.80 10.48 1.73
CA ALA A 81 7.42 10.91 1.57
C ALA A 81 6.69 10.73 2.91
N VAL A 82 6.06 11.79 3.42
CA VAL A 82 5.28 11.75 4.66
C VAL A 82 3.80 11.91 4.33
N SER A 83 3.01 10.87 4.60
CA SER A 83 1.56 10.86 4.36
C SER A 83 0.76 11.39 5.55
N ARG A 84 1.26 11.17 6.77
CA ARG A 84 0.56 11.55 8.01
C ARG A 84 1.53 12.12 9.05
N VAL A 85 1.05 13.06 9.86
CA VAL A 85 1.74 13.55 11.06
C VAL A 85 0.81 13.34 12.25
N ASP A 86 1.30 12.65 13.27
CA ASP A 86 0.59 12.38 14.52
C ASP A 86 1.46 12.83 15.70
N GLY A 87 1.08 13.96 16.30
CA GLY A 87 1.85 14.61 17.36
C GLY A 87 3.28 14.91 16.92
N ASN A 88 4.25 14.25 17.55
CA ASN A 88 5.68 14.42 17.29
C ASN A 88 6.25 13.36 16.32
N ARG A 89 5.40 12.60 15.63
CA ARG A 89 5.81 11.54 14.70
C ARG A 89 5.25 11.79 13.31
N ALA A 90 6.00 11.36 12.29
CA ALA A 90 5.61 11.42 10.90
C ALA A 90 5.59 9.99 10.33
N CYS A 91 4.47 9.61 9.71
CA CYS A 91 4.38 8.35 8.99
C CYS A 91 5.09 8.52 7.66
N ALA A 92 6.27 7.92 7.55
CA ALA A 92 7.19 8.16 6.46
C ALA A 92 7.41 6.90 5.63
N GLU A 93 7.57 7.09 4.33
CA GLU A 93 7.93 6.08 3.36
C GLU A 93 9.20 6.50 2.62
N TYR A 94 10.17 5.59 2.57
CA TYR A 94 11.44 5.74 1.87
C TYR A 94 11.55 4.66 0.79
N LEU A 95 11.85 5.07 -0.44
CA LEU A 95 12.25 4.16 -1.51
C LEU A 95 13.77 4.25 -1.74
N SER A 96 14.46 3.13 -1.47
CA SER A 96 15.91 3.03 -1.62
C SER A 96 16.32 2.92 -3.09
N PRO A 97 17.12 3.86 -3.63
CA PRO A 97 17.62 3.77 -4.99
C PRO A 97 18.70 2.68 -5.15
N ALA A 98 19.21 2.15 -4.03
CA ALA A 98 20.16 1.04 -4.02
C ALA A 98 19.49 -0.34 -4.19
N LYS A 99 18.16 -0.40 -4.11
CA LYS A 99 17.38 -1.63 -4.22
C LYS A 99 16.57 -1.68 -5.51
N GLN A 100 16.15 -2.88 -5.89
CA GLN A 100 15.21 -3.06 -6.99
C GLN A 100 13.84 -2.49 -6.58
N SER A 101 13.09 -1.96 -7.55
CA SER A 101 11.87 -1.17 -7.34
C SER A 101 10.71 -1.92 -6.66
N TYR A 102 10.77 -3.23 -6.52
CA TYR A 102 9.76 -4.05 -5.84
C TYR A 102 10.12 -4.39 -4.37
N ASP A 103 11.33 -4.06 -3.91
CA ASP A 103 11.80 -4.28 -2.52
C ASP A 103 12.48 -3.02 -1.94
N ASP A 104 12.33 -1.88 -2.62
CA ASP A 104 12.97 -0.63 -2.25
C ASP A 104 12.29 0.10 -1.08
N LYS A 105 11.03 -0.24 -0.80
CA LYS A 105 10.22 0.39 0.24
C LYS A 105 10.70 0.05 1.65
N THR A 106 10.71 1.08 2.49
CA THR A 106 10.72 0.98 3.95
C THR A 106 9.82 2.07 4.49
N ALA A 107 8.89 1.72 5.38
CA ALA A 107 7.97 2.69 5.95
C ALA A 107 7.67 2.41 7.43
N GLY A 108 7.50 3.50 8.19
CA GLY A 108 7.29 3.46 9.63
C GLY A 108 7.28 4.86 10.21
N TRP A 109 7.10 4.96 11.53
CA TRP A 109 7.11 6.26 12.19
C TRP A 109 8.54 6.80 12.33
N LEU A 110 8.73 8.08 12.00
CA LEU A 110 9.96 8.84 12.25
C LEU A 110 9.66 10.00 13.21
N PRO A 111 10.59 10.41 14.09
CA PRO A 111 10.41 11.58 14.93
C PRO A 111 10.39 12.86 14.07
N LEU A 112 9.30 13.62 14.11
CA LEU A 112 9.09 14.83 13.30
C LEU A 112 10.21 15.87 13.52
N ALA A 113 10.73 15.97 14.75
CA ALA A 113 11.82 16.89 15.08
C ALA A 113 13.10 16.63 14.26
N ARG A 114 13.32 15.39 13.81
CA ARG A 114 14.47 14.99 12.97
C ARG A 114 14.26 15.27 11.48
N LEU A 115 13.08 15.73 11.08
CA LEU A 115 12.71 15.99 9.70
C LEU A 115 12.64 17.49 9.41
N ALA A 116 13.08 17.89 8.23
CA ALA A 116 12.85 19.22 7.66
C ALA A 116 11.97 19.08 6.43
N GLN A 117 10.81 19.75 6.41
CA GLN A 117 9.96 19.75 5.22
C GLN A 117 10.66 20.54 4.11
N ILE A 118 10.70 19.97 2.91
CA ILE A 118 11.25 20.60 1.72
C ILE A 118 10.21 20.60 0.60
N SER A 119 10.29 21.58 -0.31
CA SER A 119 9.33 21.73 -1.41
C SER A 119 10.06 22.10 -2.70
N PRO A 120 10.81 21.16 -3.31
CA PRO A 120 11.50 21.42 -4.57
C PRO A 120 10.51 21.75 -5.69
N ALA A 121 10.98 22.48 -6.69
CA ALA A 121 10.21 22.69 -7.92
C ALA A 121 9.88 21.34 -8.58
N PRO A 122 8.67 21.19 -9.15
CA PRO A 122 8.28 19.91 -9.71
C PRO A 122 9.11 19.55 -10.94
N ASN A 123 9.57 18.30 -10.98
CA ASN A 123 10.30 17.73 -12.10
C ASN A 123 9.58 16.47 -12.58
N TRP A 124 8.56 16.65 -13.43
CA TRP A 124 7.71 15.56 -13.91
C TRP A 124 8.41 14.66 -14.93
N LEU A 125 9.18 15.23 -15.86
CA LEU A 125 9.68 14.56 -17.07
C LEU A 125 10.50 13.31 -16.78
N GLY A 126 10.20 12.18 -17.42
CA GLY A 126 10.94 10.93 -17.25
C GLY A 126 10.03 9.73 -17.09
N ARG A 127 10.61 8.61 -16.65
CA ARG A 127 9.87 7.37 -16.37
C ARG A 127 9.91 7.07 -14.87
N TRP A 128 8.74 6.78 -14.33
CA TRP A 128 8.49 6.43 -12.95
C TRP A 128 7.92 5.02 -12.87
N GLY A 129 8.19 4.33 -11.76
CA GLY A 129 7.69 2.97 -11.50
C GLY A 129 8.69 1.88 -11.82
N ASP A 130 8.21 0.79 -12.41
CA ASP A 130 8.94 -0.47 -12.54
C ASP A 130 8.57 -1.22 -13.83
N SER A 131 8.77 -2.54 -13.84
CA SER A 131 8.45 -3.42 -14.96
C SER A 131 6.95 -3.63 -15.13
N ASP A 132 6.18 -3.55 -14.06
CA ASP A 132 4.77 -3.92 -14.00
C ASP A 132 3.90 -2.68 -14.19
N THR A 133 4.33 -1.55 -13.62
CA THR A 133 3.66 -0.25 -13.76
C THR A 133 4.63 0.82 -14.23
N ALA A 134 4.30 1.44 -15.35
CA ALA A 134 5.04 2.53 -15.94
C ALA A 134 4.23 3.82 -15.88
N ILE A 135 4.84 4.91 -15.45
CA ILE A 135 4.30 6.27 -15.65
C ILE A 135 5.36 7.07 -16.38
N VAL A 136 5.03 7.55 -17.58
CA VAL A 136 5.95 8.25 -18.48
C VAL A 136 5.44 9.67 -18.68
N ALA A 137 6.24 10.65 -18.30
CA ALA A 137 5.96 12.06 -18.47
C ALA A 137 6.88 12.66 -19.54
N LYS A 138 6.29 13.28 -20.57
CA LYS A 138 7.00 13.89 -21.70
C LYS A 138 6.48 15.30 -21.95
N ALA A 139 7.35 16.19 -22.41
CA ALA A 139 6.94 17.51 -22.85
C ALA A 139 6.05 17.39 -24.09
N GLN A 140 4.94 18.13 -24.11
CA GLN A 140 4.04 18.24 -25.25
C GLN A 140 3.59 19.70 -25.35
N GLY A 141 4.34 20.49 -26.12
CA GLY A 141 4.16 21.95 -26.17
C GLY A 141 4.52 22.59 -24.83
N ASP A 142 3.63 23.42 -24.31
CA ASP A 142 3.71 24.09 -23.00
C ASP A 142 3.24 23.20 -21.83
N LYS A 143 2.70 22.01 -22.14
CA LYS A 143 2.19 21.05 -21.16
C LYS A 143 3.09 19.83 -21.05
N ILE A 144 2.79 19.00 -20.05
CA ILE A 144 3.39 17.68 -19.89
C ILE A 144 2.30 16.64 -20.16
N ARG A 145 2.56 15.76 -21.12
CA ARG A 145 1.81 14.54 -21.35
C ARG A 145 2.29 13.50 -20.34
N VAL A 146 1.37 12.98 -19.54
CA VAL A 146 1.62 11.86 -18.63
C VAL A 146 0.83 10.67 -19.14
N ASP A 147 1.51 9.56 -19.40
CA ASP A 147 0.94 8.29 -19.82
C ASP A 147 1.30 7.22 -18.79
N ALA A 148 0.31 6.51 -18.27
CA ALA A 148 0.51 5.41 -17.35
C ALA A 148 -0.03 4.11 -17.92
N THR A 149 0.71 3.03 -17.74
CA THR A 149 0.31 1.68 -18.13
C THR A 149 0.70 0.71 -17.03
N ALA A 150 -0.25 -0.13 -16.63
CA ALA A 150 0.00 -1.28 -15.76
C ALA A 150 -0.23 -2.54 -16.59
N ASN A 151 0.74 -3.45 -16.61
CA ASN A 151 0.64 -4.76 -17.25
C ASN A 151 0.83 -5.82 -16.16
N LEU A 152 -0.25 -6.09 -15.43
CA LEU A 152 -0.22 -7.02 -14.31
C LEU A 152 -0.57 -8.42 -14.85
N GLN A 153 0.32 -9.37 -14.56
CA GLN A 153 0.14 -10.77 -14.91
C GLN A 153 -0.62 -11.43 -13.77
N PHE A 154 -1.92 -11.63 -13.94
CA PHE A 154 -2.74 -12.37 -12.99
C PHE A 154 -2.97 -13.80 -13.48
N GLY A 155 -3.34 -14.69 -12.55
CA GLY A 155 -3.54 -16.11 -12.82
C GLY A 155 -4.55 -16.46 -13.93
N ASN A 156 -5.44 -15.52 -14.26
CA ASN A 156 -6.47 -15.61 -15.28
C ASN A 156 -6.13 -14.86 -16.59
N GLY A 157 -4.95 -14.25 -16.72
CA GLY A 157 -4.52 -13.51 -17.91
C GLY A 157 -3.81 -12.19 -17.61
N GLU A 158 -3.54 -11.40 -18.65
CA GLU A 158 -3.06 -10.02 -18.49
C GLU A 158 -4.25 -9.13 -18.12
N GLN A 159 -4.23 -8.50 -16.94
CA GLN A 159 -5.12 -7.38 -16.66
C GLN A 159 -4.32 -6.09 -16.74
N GLY A 160 -4.69 -5.29 -17.73
CA GLY A 160 -4.09 -4.00 -17.98
C GLY A 160 -4.83 -2.88 -17.26
N GLY A 161 -4.11 -1.80 -17.00
CA GLY A 161 -4.68 -0.51 -16.66
C GLY A 161 -3.96 0.60 -17.40
N ALA A 162 -4.65 1.71 -17.62
CA ALA A 162 -4.04 2.89 -18.21
C ALA A 162 -4.73 4.16 -17.72
N PHE A 163 -3.95 5.23 -17.66
CA PHE A 163 -4.48 6.59 -17.64
C PHE A 163 -3.57 7.52 -18.43
N ALA A 164 -4.13 8.63 -18.88
CA ALA A 164 -3.35 9.70 -19.46
C ALA A 164 -3.88 11.08 -19.09
N ALA A 165 -3.00 12.08 -19.13
CA ALA A 165 -3.34 13.48 -18.88
C ALA A 165 -2.41 14.45 -19.62
N LEU A 166 -2.91 15.67 -19.84
CA LEU A 166 -2.11 16.84 -20.19
C LEU A 166 -2.14 17.82 -19.03
N ILE A 167 -1.02 17.97 -18.35
CA ILE A 167 -0.91 18.75 -17.10
C ILE A 167 -0.06 20.01 -17.27
N ASP A 168 -0.29 21.01 -16.40
CA ASP A 168 0.64 22.14 -16.24
C ASP A 168 1.84 21.66 -15.41
N GLY A 169 3.00 21.53 -16.06
CA GLY A 169 4.22 21.03 -15.43
C GLY A 169 4.78 21.91 -14.30
N ARG A 170 4.27 23.15 -14.13
CA ARG A 170 4.64 24.05 -13.04
C ARG A 170 3.92 23.73 -11.74
N GLN A 171 2.80 23.02 -11.80
CA GLN A 171 2.07 22.57 -10.62
C GLN A 171 2.72 21.29 -10.08
N SER A 172 2.98 21.24 -8.78
CA SER A 172 3.46 20.02 -8.10
C SER A 172 2.33 19.05 -7.78
N GLN A 173 1.07 19.47 -7.92
CA GLN A 173 -0.12 18.70 -7.60
C GLN A 173 -1.14 18.84 -8.71
N VAL A 174 -1.67 17.72 -9.17
CA VAL A 174 -2.63 17.68 -10.28
C VAL A 174 -3.70 16.63 -9.99
N ALA A 175 -4.89 16.87 -10.52
CA ALA A 175 -5.99 15.93 -10.48
C ALA A 175 -6.70 15.95 -11.83
N PHE A 176 -7.07 14.77 -12.34
CA PHE A 176 -7.70 14.64 -13.65
C PHE A 176 -8.56 13.38 -13.74
N GLY A 177 -9.44 13.36 -14.75
CA GLY A 177 -10.17 12.19 -15.19
C GLY A 177 -9.62 11.65 -16.50
N TYR A 178 -9.87 10.36 -16.75
CA TYR A 178 -9.48 9.68 -17.98
C TYR A 178 -10.55 8.68 -18.38
N GLU A 179 -10.92 8.67 -19.66
CA GLU A 179 -11.69 7.59 -20.26
C GLU A 179 -10.79 6.87 -21.28
N PRO A 180 -10.51 5.57 -21.12
CA PRO A 180 -9.73 4.81 -22.09
C PRO A 180 -10.45 4.76 -23.44
N GLY A 181 -9.68 4.80 -24.51
CA GLY A 181 -10.20 4.50 -25.84
C GLY A 181 -10.66 3.05 -25.92
N VAL A 182 -11.89 2.82 -26.36
CA VAL A 182 -12.44 1.47 -26.60
C VAL A 182 -12.86 1.40 -28.06
N ASP A 183 -12.47 0.33 -28.74
CA ASP A 183 -12.66 0.13 -30.18
C ASP A 183 -12.09 1.30 -31.02
N ARG A 184 -12.90 1.90 -31.90
CA ARG A 184 -12.51 3.05 -32.74
C ARG A 184 -12.70 4.41 -32.03
N ARG A 185 -13.06 4.43 -30.75
CA ARG A 185 -13.23 5.67 -30.00
C ARG A 185 -11.89 6.11 -29.42
N PRO A 186 -11.45 7.37 -29.66
CA PRO A 186 -10.23 7.86 -29.04
C PRO A 186 -10.40 7.96 -27.52
N GLU A 187 -9.27 7.91 -26.81
CA GLU A 187 -9.22 8.26 -25.39
C GLU A 187 -9.75 9.68 -25.14
N LYS A 188 -10.17 9.95 -23.91
CA LYS A 188 -10.49 11.32 -23.46
C LYS A 188 -9.69 11.69 -22.23
N LEU A 189 -9.11 12.88 -22.28
CA LEU A 189 -8.45 13.53 -21.15
C LEU A 189 -9.46 14.51 -20.55
N LEU A 190 -9.81 14.33 -19.28
CA LEU A 190 -10.93 15.01 -18.65
C LEU A 190 -10.48 15.75 -17.39
N PRO A 191 -11.19 16.82 -16.98
CA PRO A 191 -11.00 17.39 -15.67
C PRO A 191 -11.39 16.38 -14.57
N TYR A 192 -10.83 16.55 -13.38
CA TYR A 192 -11.20 15.77 -12.20
C TYR A 192 -12.67 15.99 -11.83
N GLN A 193 -13.33 14.97 -11.28
CA GLN A 193 -14.74 15.03 -10.87
C GLN A 193 -14.88 14.57 -9.42
N ASP A 194 -15.20 15.46 -8.49
CA ASP A 194 -15.33 15.08 -7.07
C ASP A 194 -16.43 14.03 -6.81
N LYS A 195 -17.39 13.92 -7.72
CA LYS A 195 -18.43 12.89 -7.67
C LYS A 195 -17.90 11.59 -8.29
N ASN A 196 -18.21 10.46 -7.65
CA ASN A 196 -17.95 9.17 -8.26
C ASN A 196 -18.80 9.01 -9.53
N VAL A 197 -18.12 8.95 -10.69
CA VAL A 197 -18.75 8.72 -11.99
C VAL A 197 -18.42 7.30 -12.42
N PRO A 198 -19.42 6.42 -12.59
CA PRO A 198 -19.17 5.03 -12.99
C PRO A 198 -18.34 4.93 -14.26
N GLY A 199 -17.26 4.14 -14.21
CA GLY A 199 -16.37 3.89 -15.34
C GLY A 199 -15.35 5.00 -15.64
N LEU A 200 -15.40 6.14 -14.94
CA LEU A 200 -14.41 7.21 -15.10
C LEU A 200 -13.17 6.90 -14.23
N CYS A 201 -12.02 6.73 -14.86
CA CYS A 201 -10.74 6.71 -14.15
C CYS A 201 -10.46 8.10 -13.61
N GLN A 202 -10.16 8.20 -12.32
CA GLN A 202 -9.84 9.46 -11.66
C GLN A 202 -8.55 9.34 -10.89
N VAL A 203 -7.65 10.30 -11.10
CA VAL A 203 -6.30 10.25 -10.57
C VAL A 203 -5.95 11.57 -9.92
N ARG A 204 -5.28 11.48 -8.77
CA ARG A 204 -4.60 12.58 -8.09
C ARG A 204 -3.11 12.26 -8.01
N MET A 205 -2.27 13.21 -8.39
CA MET A 205 -0.81 13.03 -8.41
C MET A 205 -0.10 14.19 -7.73
N ALA A 206 0.95 13.89 -6.98
CA ALA A 206 1.87 14.87 -6.40
C ALA A 206 3.31 14.55 -6.79
N GLN A 207 4.00 15.48 -7.46
CA GLN A 207 5.41 15.40 -7.80
C GLN A 207 6.22 16.09 -6.70
N LEU A 208 6.96 15.29 -5.95
CA LEU A 208 7.66 15.66 -4.73
C LEU A 208 9.16 15.38 -4.89
N GLY A 209 9.83 16.13 -5.77
CA GLY A 209 11.27 15.99 -5.99
C GLY A 209 11.63 14.62 -6.57
N ARG A 210 12.17 13.72 -5.73
CA ARG A 210 12.48 12.34 -6.12
C ARG A 210 11.29 11.38 -6.12
N TYR A 211 10.16 11.79 -5.56
CA TYR A 211 8.96 10.97 -5.49
C TYR A 211 7.85 11.47 -6.41
N LEU A 212 7.07 10.51 -6.89
CA LEU A 212 5.79 10.75 -7.52
C LEU A 212 4.74 9.96 -6.74
N VAL A 213 3.82 10.65 -6.07
CA VAL A 213 2.72 10.02 -5.33
C VAL A 213 1.52 10.00 -6.25
N VAL A 214 0.87 8.85 -6.37
CA VAL A 214 -0.32 8.67 -7.19
C VAL A 214 -1.39 8.01 -6.34
N GLY A 215 -2.61 8.51 -6.44
CA GLY A 215 -3.81 7.84 -5.94
C GLY A 215 -4.86 7.83 -7.04
N ASP A 216 -5.47 6.68 -7.27
CA ASP A 216 -6.53 6.46 -8.24
C ASP A 216 -7.80 5.91 -7.58
N ASN A 217 -8.93 6.02 -8.26
CA ASN A 217 -10.22 5.56 -7.75
C ASN A 217 -10.52 4.07 -8.05
N HIS A 218 -9.51 3.26 -8.39
CA HIS A 218 -9.63 1.86 -8.80
C HIS A 218 -10.45 1.62 -10.08
N MET A 219 -10.67 2.67 -10.87
CA MET A 219 -11.37 2.60 -12.17
C MET A 219 -10.41 2.77 -13.37
N CYS A 220 -9.11 2.77 -13.11
CA CYS A 220 -8.06 3.02 -14.11
C CYS A 220 -7.53 1.74 -14.78
N GLY A 221 -8.19 0.61 -14.58
CA GLY A 221 -7.83 -0.67 -15.19
C GLY A 221 -8.83 -1.77 -14.86
N GLY A 222 -8.41 -3.02 -15.07
CA GLY A 222 -9.17 -4.20 -14.66
C GLY A 222 -9.36 -4.31 -13.14
N ILE A 223 -10.11 -5.33 -12.72
CA ILE A 223 -10.28 -5.69 -11.31
C ILE A 223 -8.89 -5.84 -10.68
N ASN A 224 -8.67 -5.25 -9.49
CA ASN A 224 -7.39 -5.24 -8.76
C ASN A 224 -6.22 -4.49 -9.43
N VAL A 225 -6.46 -3.72 -10.49
CA VAL A 225 -5.44 -2.82 -11.04
C VAL A 225 -5.55 -1.44 -10.38
N SER A 226 -4.48 -1.02 -9.72
CA SER A 226 -4.37 0.30 -9.11
C SER A 226 -3.00 0.89 -9.40
N PHE A 227 -2.98 2.20 -9.62
CA PHE A 227 -1.76 3.00 -9.72
C PHE A 227 -1.44 3.69 -8.39
N SER A 228 -2.14 3.34 -7.32
CA SER A 228 -2.04 4.03 -6.05
C SER A 228 -0.80 3.60 -5.26
N ARG A 229 0.25 4.42 -5.28
CA ARG A 229 1.46 4.25 -4.45
C ARG A 229 2.41 5.45 -4.54
N VAL A 230 3.50 5.40 -3.79
CA VAL A 230 4.68 6.24 -4.02
C VAL A 230 5.58 5.58 -5.07
N TYR A 231 5.98 6.35 -6.06
CA TYR A 231 6.88 5.96 -7.13
C TYR A 231 8.20 6.72 -7.01
N ARG A 232 9.27 6.11 -7.50
CA ARG A 232 10.54 6.77 -7.80
C ARG A 232 10.86 6.67 -9.29
N ARG A 233 11.86 7.42 -9.74
CA ARG A 233 12.32 7.36 -11.12
C ARG A 233 13.06 6.04 -11.39
N THR A 234 12.90 5.53 -12.61
CA THR A 234 13.57 4.28 -13.03
C THR A 234 15.07 4.46 -13.28
N ASP A 235 15.50 5.68 -13.57
CA ASP A 235 16.90 6.04 -13.84
C ASP A 235 17.62 6.62 -12.61
N GLU A 236 16.94 6.70 -11.47
CA GLU A 236 17.54 7.15 -10.21
C GLU A 236 18.64 6.19 -9.78
N LYS A 237 19.84 6.73 -9.61
CA LYS A 237 21.02 5.99 -9.14
C LYS A 237 21.18 6.20 -7.64
N ALA A 238 21.70 5.18 -6.97
CA ALA A 238 22.17 5.34 -5.60
C ALA A 238 23.22 6.47 -5.53
N PRO A 239 23.18 7.35 -4.52
CA PRO A 239 24.25 8.30 -4.26
C PRO A 239 25.60 7.57 -4.18
N ALA A 240 26.64 8.13 -4.82
CA ALA A 240 27.98 7.58 -4.73
C ALA A 240 28.61 7.95 -3.36
N GLU A 241 29.24 6.96 -2.71
CA GLU A 241 29.84 6.91 -1.34
C GLU A 241 28.88 6.57 -0.18
N LYS A 242 29.09 5.54 0.68
CA LYS A 242 30.15 4.54 0.85
C LYS A 242 29.52 3.17 1.11
N ALA A 243 29.91 2.19 0.32
CA ALA A 243 29.62 0.78 0.58
C ALA A 243 30.37 0.33 1.85
N GLY A 244 29.66 0.33 2.98
CA GLY A 244 30.05 -0.40 4.18
C GLY A 244 29.00 -1.47 4.46
N THR A 245 29.14 -2.64 3.86
CA THR A 245 28.40 -3.84 4.29
C THR A 245 29.04 -4.38 5.58
N PRO A 246 28.29 -5.09 6.41
CA PRO A 246 28.50 -6.53 6.42
C PRO A 246 27.21 -7.33 6.17
N LYS A 247 27.37 -8.37 5.34
CA LYS A 247 26.43 -9.48 5.20
C LYS A 247 26.15 -10.06 6.59
N SER A 248 24.88 -10.20 6.94
CA SER A 248 24.45 -11.12 8.00
C SER A 248 23.81 -12.35 7.36
N THR A 249 24.61 -13.40 7.28
CA THR A 249 24.20 -14.77 7.01
C THR A 249 23.46 -15.28 8.24
N THR A 250 22.20 -15.69 8.10
CA THR A 250 21.60 -16.90 8.72
C THR A 250 20.20 -17.03 8.13
N VAL A 251 20.06 -17.81 7.06
CA VAL A 251 18.75 -18.30 6.60
C VAL A 251 18.42 -19.49 7.49
N GLN A 252 17.58 -19.28 8.50
CA GLN A 252 16.94 -20.39 9.19
C GLN A 252 15.69 -20.81 8.40
N LYS A 253 15.71 -22.10 8.10
CA LYS A 253 14.75 -22.90 7.35
C LYS A 253 13.42 -22.98 8.12
N GLN A 254 12.36 -22.36 7.59
CA GLN A 254 11.00 -22.82 7.82
C GLN A 254 10.31 -23.00 6.47
N ALA A 255 10.13 -24.28 6.11
CA ALA A 255 9.34 -24.70 4.97
C ALA A 255 7.84 -24.56 5.31
N ASP A 256 7.05 -24.05 4.37
CA ASP A 256 5.58 -23.99 4.35
C ASP A 256 4.86 -23.10 5.37
N ALA A 257 5.57 -22.33 6.21
CA ALA A 257 4.95 -21.64 7.34
C ALA A 257 4.24 -20.33 6.97
N VAL A 258 2.91 -20.31 7.18
CA VAL A 258 2.13 -19.08 7.38
C VAL A 258 2.71 -18.28 8.55
N ARG A 259 2.63 -16.93 8.50
CA ARG A 259 3.26 -16.09 9.51
C ARG A 259 2.60 -16.29 10.89
N PRO A 260 3.35 -16.29 12.01
CA PRO A 260 2.78 -16.30 13.36
C PRO A 260 1.76 -15.17 13.61
N SER A 261 1.89 -14.07 12.85
CA SER A 261 0.95 -12.95 12.86
C SER A 261 -0.46 -13.31 12.43
N TYR A 262 -0.61 -14.25 11.49
CA TYR A 262 -1.90 -14.74 11.02
C TYR A 262 -2.60 -15.53 12.12
N LYS A 263 -1.90 -16.47 12.75
CA LYS A 263 -2.41 -17.21 13.91
C LYS A 263 -2.84 -16.27 15.04
N ALA A 264 -2.00 -15.31 15.41
CA ALA A 264 -2.33 -14.34 16.45
C ALA A 264 -3.54 -13.45 16.09
N CYS A 265 -3.77 -13.18 14.80
CA CYS A 265 -4.94 -12.44 14.32
C CYS A 265 -6.21 -13.28 14.46
N LEU A 266 -6.15 -14.56 14.04
CA LEU A 266 -7.25 -15.51 14.21
C LEU A 266 -7.60 -15.71 15.69
N ASP A 267 -6.63 -15.88 16.57
CA ASP A 267 -6.85 -16.04 18.02
C ASP A 267 -7.53 -14.80 18.63
N LYS A 268 -7.21 -13.58 18.15
CA LYS A 268 -7.82 -12.30 18.59
C LYS A 268 -9.17 -12.00 17.93
N SER A 269 -9.54 -12.71 16.87
CA SER A 269 -10.79 -12.46 16.14
C SER A 269 -12.05 -12.74 16.97
N GLY A 270 -11.92 -13.52 18.06
CA GLY A 270 -13.05 -13.96 18.87
C GLY A 270 -14.04 -14.85 18.11
N GLY A 271 -13.63 -15.43 16.97
CA GLY A 271 -14.52 -16.21 16.10
C GLY A 271 -15.45 -15.35 15.23
N VAL A 272 -15.23 -14.04 15.18
CA VAL A 272 -16.01 -13.14 14.31
C VAL A 272 -15.58 -13.33 12.87
N THR A 273 -16.49 -13.85 12.03
CA THR A 273 -16.23 -14.24 10.64
C THR A 273 -15.53 -13.16 9.83
N VAL A 274 -16.05 -11.92 9.81
CA VAL A 274 -15.43 -10.83 9.02
C VAL A 274 -14.00 -10.52 9.47
N THR A 275 -13.74 -10.58 10.78
CA THR A 275 -12.40 -10.36 11.34
C THR A 275 -11.45 -11.49 10.94
N MET A 276 -11.91 -12.74 10.97
CA MET A 276 -11.13 -13.90 10.51
C MET A 276 -10.78 -13.79 9.02
N ARG A 277 -11.75 -13.37 8.19
CA ARG A 277 -11.53 -13.14 6.76
C ARG A 277 -10.54 -12.01 6.49
N ASN A 278 -10.58 -10.93 7.26
CA ASN A 278 -9.59 -9.85 7.18
C ASN A 278 -8.18 -10.36 7.54
N CYS A 279 -8.05 -11.20 8.57
CA CYS A 279 -6.79 -11.85 8.93
C CYS A 279 -6.25 -12.71 7.77
N ALA A 280 -7.13 -13.49 7.14
CA ALA A 280 -6.77 -14.37 6.04
C ALA A 280 -6.41 -13.58 4.77
N GLY A 281 -7.13 -12.49 4.47
CA GLY A 281 -6.81 -11.60 3.35
C GLY A 281 -5.40 -10.99 3.47
N ALA A 282 -5.06 -10.46 4.65
CA ALA A 282 -3.74 -9.88 4.90
C ALA A 282 -2.60 -10.94 4.87
N GLU A 283 -2.90 -12.20 5.22
CA GLU A 283 -1.95 -13.31 5.08
C GLU A 283 -1.82 -13.77 3.64
N LEU A 284 -2.92 -13.85 2.91
CA LEU A 284 -2.95 -14.26 1.51
C LEU A 284 -2.15 -13.28 0.65
N GLU A 285 -2.34 -11.98 0.83
CA GLU A 285 -1.59 -10.94 0.14
C GLU A 285 -0.07 -11.11 0.36
N TYR A 286 0.35 -11.35 1.60
CA TYR A 286 1.75 -11.60 1.90
C TYR A 286 2.32 -12.86 1.23
N GLN A 287 1.57 -13.96 1.25
CA GLN A 287 2.03 -15.22 0.66
C GLN A 287 2.04 -15.14 -0.86
N ASP A 288 1.11 -14.43 -1.47
CA ASP A 288 1.06 -14.18 -2.91
C ASP A 288 2.26 -13.33 -3.36
N ASP A 289 2.55 -12.25 -2.63
CA ASP A 289 3.77 -11.45 -2.83
C ASP A 289 5.04 -12.29 -2.74
N ARG A 290 5.12 -13.17 -1.74
CA ARG A 290 6.27 -14.08 -1.53
C ARG A 290 6.41 -15.06 -2.69
N LEU A 291 5.33 -15.68 -3.12
CA LEU A 291 5.27 -16.57 -4.28
C LEU A 291 5.75 -15.85 -5.53
N ASN A 292 5.21 -14.66 -5.79
CA ASN A 292 5.51 -13.87 -6.98
C ASN A 292 6.98 -13.44 -7.04
N ARG A 293 7.57 -13.06 -5.90
CA ARG A 293 9.02 -12.79 -5.83
C ARG A 293 9.87 -14.01 -6.23
N ALA A 294 9.55 -15.18 -5.69
CA ALA A 294 10.28 -16.41 -6.00
C ALA A 294 10.10 -16.84 -7.47
N TYR A 295 8.87 -16.80 -7.98
CA TYR A 295 8.54 -17.08 -9.37
C TYR A 295 9.30 -16.17 -10.35
N ARG A 296 9.28 -14.86 -10.11
CA ARG A 296 9.98 -13.87 -10.96
C ARG A 296 11.48 -14.11 -10.96
N THR A 297 12.05 -14.39 -9.78
CA THR A 297 13.48 -14.68 -9.64
C THR A 297 13.88 -15.94 -10.41
N LEU A 298 13.09 -17.02 -10.32
CA LEU A 298 13.33 -18.23 -11.10
C LEU A 298 13.25 -17.95 -12.60
N ARG A 299 12.19 -17.27 -13.06
CA ARG A 299 12.01 -16.98 -14.50
C ARG A 299 13.14 -16.15 -15.09
N ALA A 300 13.68 -15.20 -14.34
CA ALA A 300 14.82 -14.39 -14.78
C ALA A 300 16.11 -15.20 -14.95
N LYS A 301 16.25 -16.33 -14.23
CA LYS A 301 17.46 -17.18 -14.24
C LYS A 301 17.36 -18.40 -15.16
N LEU A 302 16.16 -18.78 -15.59
CA LEU A 302 15.93 -19.94 -16.45
C LEU A 302 16.11 -19.60 -17.94
N LYS A 303 16.61 -20.56 -18.72
CA LYS A 303 16.60 -20.48 -20.19
C LYS A 303 15.17 -20.55 -20.72
N GLN A 304 14.93 -19.99 -21.91
CA GLN A 304 13.57 -19.82 -22.48
C GLN A 304 12.66 -21.06 -22.38
N PRO A 305 13.09 -22.28 -22.76
CA PRO A 305 12.23 -23.47 -22.63
C PRO A 305 11.81 -23.75 -21.18
N SER A 306 12.74 -23.64 -20.22
CA SER A 306 12.46 -23.86 -18.80
C SER A 306 11.66 -22.72 -18.17
N ALA A 307 11.81 -21.49 -18.67
CA ALA A 307 10.99 -20.35 -18.24
C ALA A 307 9.53 -20.47 -18.72
N ILE A 308 9.31 -21.02 -19.92
CA ILE A 308 7.98 -21.38 -20.45
C ILE A 308 7.37 -22.50 -19.61
N GLN A 309 8.14 -23.56 -19.34
CA GLN A 309 7.69 -24.66 -18.49
C GLN A 309 7.28 -24.17 -17.09
N LEU A 310 8.10 -23.34 -16.44
CA LEU A 310 7.77 -22.78 -15.13
C LEU A 310 6.50 -21.91 -15.16
N ARG A 311 6.26 -21.18 -16.25
CA ARG A 311 5.01 -20.42 -16.44
C ARG A 311 3.81 -21.36 -16.50
N ASP A 312 3.90 -22.43 -17.28
CA ASP A 312 2.80 -23.37 -17.45
C ASP A 312 2.53 -24.17 -16.17
N GLU A 313 3.58 -24.54 -15.42
CA GLU A 313 3.46 -25.09 -14.06
C GLU A 313 2.75 -24.13 -13.09
N GLN A 314 3.01 -22.82 -13.16
CA GLN A 314 2.26 -21.86 -12.32
C GLN A 314 0.80 -21.74 -12.72
N ARG A 315 0.51 -21.70 -14.02
CA ARG A 315 -0.88 -21.63 -14.50
C ARG A 315 -1.69 -22.86 -14.09
N GLY A 316 -1.10 -24.04 -14.21
CA GLY A 316 -1.71 -25.28 -13.73
C GLY A 316 -1.97 -25.24 -12.22
N TRP A 317 -0.97 -24.83 -11.45
CA TRP A 317 -1.12 -24.70 -9.99
C TRP A 317 -2.23 -23.72 -9.58
N ILE A 318 -2.38 -22.57 -10.26
CA ILE A 318 -3.45 -21.60 -9.97
C ILE A 318 -4.82 -22.22 -10.23
N ALA A 319 -4.99 -22.90 -11.36
CA ALA A 319 -6.25 -23.57 -11.69
C ALA A 319 -6.61 -24.64 -10.65
N GLU A 320 -5.61 -25.44 -10.23
CA GLU A 320 -5.78 -26.46 -9.19
C GLU A 320 -6.13 -25.84 -7.83
N ARG A 321 -5.46 -24.76 -7.43
CA ARG A 321 -5.75 -24.02 -6.19
C ARG A 321 -7.19 -23.50 -6.20
N ASP A 322 -7.60 -22.84 -7.27
CA ASP A 322 -8.93 -22.23 -7.35
C ASP A 322 -10.04 -23.28 -7.36
N GLN A 323 -9.80 -24.45 -7.96
CA GLN A 323 -10.69 -25.59 -7.86
C GLN A 323 -10.71 -26.19 -6.44
N GLN A 324 -9.55 -26.36 -5.82
CA GLN A 324 -9.40 -26.92 -4.48
C GLN A 324 -10.04 -26.04 -3.41
N CYS A 325 -9.91 -24.72 -3.53
CA CYS A 325 -10.41 -23.74 -2.58
C CYS A 325 -11.76 -23.15 -2.98
N ALA A 326 -12.54 -23.84 -3.83
CA ALA A 326 -13.86 -23.39 -4.22
C ALA A 326 -14.82 -23.31 -3.03
N VAL A 327 -15.64 -22.27 -2.99
CA VAL A 327 -16.64 -22.08 -1.92
C VAL A 327 -17.74 -23.14 -2.00
N ASP A 328 -18.05 -23.74 -0.85
CA ASP A 328 -19.27 -24.52 -0.68
C ASP A 328 -20.47 -23.57 -0.68
N LYS A 329 -21.29 -23.66 -1.73
CA LYS A 329 -22.43 -22.75 -1.98
C LYS A 329 -23.58 -22.98 -1.01
N ASP A 330 -23.66 -24.18 -0.41
CA ASP A 330 -24.65 -24.51 0.60
C ASP A 330 -24.14 -24.21 2.02
N GLY A 331 -22.87 -23.82 2.12
CA GLY A 331 -22.23 -23.42 3.36
C GLY A 331 -22.63 -22.02 3.80
N GLY A 332 -22.92 -21.86 5.09
CA GLY A 332 -23.11 -20.54 5.72
C GLY A 332 -21.83 -19.69 5.67
N THR A 333 -21.84 -18.51 6.31
CA THR A 333 -20.73 -17.55 6.26
C THR A 333 -19.37 -18.11 6.71
N ALA A 334 -19.35 -19.19 7.52
CA ALA A 334 -18.14 -19.91 7.90
C ALA A 334 -17.42 -20.59 6.71
N ALA A 335 -18.13 -20.99 5.65
CA ALA A 335 -17.53 -21.57 4.45
C ALA A 335 -16.58 -20.60 3.76
N LEU A 336 -16.81 -19.29 3.88
CA LEU A 336 -15.94 -18.26 3.33
C LEU A 336 -14.59 -18.19 4.05
N VAL A 337 -14.58 -18.43 5.37
CA VAL A 337 -13.33 -18.49 6.17
C VAL A 337 -12.52 -19.73 5.80
N VAL A 338 -13.18 -20.85 5.54
CA VAL A 338 -12.53 -22.10 5.08
C VAL A 338 -11.85 -21.91 3.73
N VAL A 339 -12.51 -21.20 2.80
CA VAL A 339 -11.93 -20.84 1.50
C VAL A 339 -10.72 -19.93 1.67
N ASP A 340 -10.83 -18.86 2.46
CA ASP A 340 -9.72 -17.93 2.64
C ASP A 340 -8.50 -18.62 3.28
N ASP A 341 -8.70 -19.51 4.26
CA ASP A 341 -7.60 -20.30 4.85
C ASP A 341 -6.98 -21.28 3.83
N CYS A 342 -7.79 -21.94 3.00
CA CYS A 342 -7.30 -22.79 1.92
C CYS A 342 -6.38 -22.01 0.96
N LEU A 343 -6.80 -20.81 0.56
CA LEU A 343 -6.01 -19.94 -0.31
C LEU A 343 -4.67 -19.56 0.34
N VAL A 344 -4.70 -19.17 1.61
CA VAL A 344 -3.50 -18.84 2.40
C VAL A 344 -2.52 -20.02 2.43
N GLN A 345 -2.99 -21.21 2.81
CA GLN A 345 -2.13 -22.38 3.00
C GLN A 345 -1.53 -22.85 1.67
N THR A 346 -2.35 -22.95 0.63
CA THR A 346 -1.90 -23.41 -0.69
C THR A 346 -0.91 -22.43 -1.31
N THR A 347 -1.12 -21.13 -1.14
CA THR A 347 -0.19 -20.08 -1.62
C THR A 347 1.12 -20.08 -0.83
N SER A 348 1.10 -20.26 0.50
CA SER A 348 2.31 -20.40 1.33
C SER A 348 3.20 -21.58 0.93
N LYS A 349 2.58 -22.74 0.67
CA LYS A 349 3.27 -23.95 0.22
C LYS A 349 3.94 -23.73 -1.13
N ARG A 350 3.20 -23.16 -2.09
CA ARG A 350 3.75 -22.88 -3.42
C ARG A 350 4.89 -21.86 -3.36
N ALA A 351 4.78 -20.82 -2.53
CA ALA A 351 5.86 -19.87 -2.32
C ALA A 351 7.14 -20.59 -1.85
N THR A 352 7.02 -21.48 -0.86
CA THR A 352 8.13 -22.28 -0.34
C THR A 352 8.74 -23.17 -1.41
N GLU A 353 7.92 -23.83 -2.21
CA GLU A 353 8.37 -24.70 -3.30
C GLU A 353 9.23 -23.92 -4.32
N LEU A 354 8.80 -22.72 -4.71
CA LEU A 354 9.54 -21.90 -5.65
C LEU A 354 10.82 -21.32 -5.05
N GLU A 355 10.79 -20.91 -3.79
CA GLU A 355 12.00 -20.50 -3.08
C GLU A 355 13.02 -21.64 -3.01
N GLY A 356 12.57 -22.88 -2.80
CA GLY A 356 13.42 -24.07 -2.78
C GLY A 356 14.10 -24.39 -4.13
N ARG A 357 13.56 -23.89 -5.24
CA ARG A 357 14.11 -24.05 -6.59
C ARG A 357 15.13 -22.97 -6.95
N LEU A 358 15.30 -21.93 -6.12
CA LEU A 358 16.22 -20.83 -6.41
C LEU A 358 17.68 -21.33 -6.40
N PRO A 359 18.49 -20.99 -7.43
CA PRO A 359 19.90 -21.35 -7.43
C PRO A 359 20.63 -20.60 -6.31
N ARG A 360 21.42 -21.36 -5.55
CA ARG A 360 22.21 -20.87 -4.40
C ARG A 360 23.31 -19.90 -4.82
#